data_AF-A0A7X3QJZ3-F1
#
_entry.id   AF-A0A7X3QJZ3-F1
#
_cell.length_a   1.000
_cell.length_b   1.000
_cell.length_c   1.000
_cell.angle_alpha   90.00
_cell.angle_beta   90.00
_cell.angle_gamma   90.00
#
_symmetry.space_group_name_H-M   'P 1'
#
loop_
_entity.id
_entity.type
_entity.pdbx_description
1 polymer ?
#
loop_
_entity_poly.entity_id
_entity_poly.type
_entity_poly.pdbx_seq_one_letter_code
_entity_poly.pdbx_strand_id
1 'polypeptide(L)'
;YLKEMFQRVAMVKAPKSWEWAIGRSETPVHSLTLLSGRRVGHLVNLLRNPPDGWSDVPLPKLIDDSLAAATIELYARYGADPSDWRWGRIRPLTLKHPVGRSRWLAPVYNLPPVPCAGDTNTVFQTGADPRNPGAGPLVCPSMRMVLDVGNWDENTFALPGGQSGNPLSPHYDDQFRLWTQGEGITIPWSPDAVEKVAVSTLSLLPESVGKP
;
A
#
# COMPACT_ATOMS: atom_id res chain seq x y z
N TYR A 1 -16.87 -3.98 -7.58
CA TYR A 1 -17.83 -4.92 -7.00
C TYR A 1 -17.73 -4.99 -5.47
N LEU A 2 -16.58 -5.40 -4.88
CA LEU A 2 -16.46 -5.53 -3.42
C LEU A 2 -16.76 -4.24 -2.64
N LYS A 3 -16.30 -3.07 -3.13
CA LYS A 3 -16.70 -1.75 -2.61
C LYS A 3 -18.22 -1.61 -2.49
N GLU A 4 -18.95 -1.86 -3.58
CA GLU A 4 -20.42 -1.75 -3.62
C GLU A 4 -21.08 -2.71 -2.64
N MET A 5 -20.58 -3.95 -2.54
CA MET A 5 -21.06 -4.93 -1.56
C MET A 5 -20.83 -4.45 -0.12
N PHE A 6 -19.62 -3.94 0.22
CA PHE A 6 -19.35 -3.40 1.56
C PHE A 6 -20.31 -2.27 1.91
N GLN A 7 -20.50 -1.35 0.98
CA GLN A 7 -21.36 -0.19 1.18
C GLN A 7 -22.81 -0.62 1.41
N ARG A 8 -23.37 -1.47 0.54
CA ARG A 8 -24.75 -1.92 0.67
C ARG A 8 -24.99 -2.76 1.92
N VAL A 9 -24.10 -3.69 2.25
CA VAL A 9 -24.20 -4.47 3.50
C VAL A 9 -24.12 -3.56 4.73
N ALA A 10 -23.20 -2.59 4.74
CA ALA A 10 -23.07 -1.64 5.84
C ALA A 10 -24.28 -0.71 5.95
N MET A 11 -24.87 -0.26 4.83
CA MET A 11 -26.07 0.58 4.82
C MET A 11 -27.30 -0.16 5.35
N VAL A 12 -27.44 -1.46 5.07
CA VAL A 12 -28.53 -2.29 5.62
C VAL A 12 -28.47 -2.34 7.15
N LYS A 13 -27.26 -2.49 7.73
CA LYS A 13 -27.10 -2.67 9.19
C LYS A 13 -26.89 -1.38 9.97
N ALA A 14 -26.37 -0.35 9.33
CA ALA A 14 -25.98 0.91 9.98
C ALA A 14 -26.27 2.11 9.06
N PRO A 15 -27.54 2.36 8.68
CA PRO A 15 -27.87 3.36 7.64
C PRO A 15 -27.37 4.77 7.96
N LYS A 16 -27.27 5.13 9.24
CA LYS A 16 -26.80 6.44 9.70
C LYS A 16 -25.29 6.51 9.97
N SER A 17 -24.58 5.39 9.96
CA SER A 17 -23.17 5.31 10.37
C SER A 17 -22.33 4.34 9.54
N TRP A 18 -22.82 3.96 8.35
CA TRP A 18 -22.19 2.96 7.49
C TRP A 18 -20.76 3.34 7.08
N GLU A 19 -20.48 4.64 6.91
CA GLU A 19 -19.13 5.14 6.62
C GLU A 19 -18.15 4.87 7.76
N TRP A 20 -18.58 5.07 9.03
CA TRP A 20 -17.81 4.72 10.21
C TRP A 20 -17.62 3.22 10.32
N ALA A 21 -18.68 2.46 10.03
CA ALA A 21 -18.61 1.01 10.00
C ALA A 21 -17.52 0.55 9.02
N ILE A 22 -17.44 1.08 7.80
CA ILE A 22 -16.41 0.69 6.83
C ILE A 22 -15.03 1.35 7.05
N GLY A 23 -14.88 2.09 8.14
CA GLY A 23 -13.59 2.55 8.62
C GLY A 23 -13.23 4.00 8.30
N ARG A 24 -14.22 4.90 8.09
CA ARG A 24 -13.97 6.35 8.11
C ARG A 24 -13.28 6.75 9.42
N SER A 25 -12.32 7.67 9.35
CA SER A 25 -11.64 8.28 10.50
C SER A 25 -11.98 9.77 10.60
N GLU A 26 -11.98 10.32 11.81
CA GLU A 26 -12.11 11.76 12.08
C GLU A 26 -10.79 12.51 11.98
N THR A 27 -9.65 11.80 12.00
CA THR A 27 -8.34 12.45 11.98
C THR A 27 -7.83 12.62 10.55
N PRO A 28 -7.30 13.80 10.19
CA PRO A 28 -6.69 14.01 8.87
C PRO A 28 -5.34 13.28 8.72
N VAL A 29 -4.75 12.79 9.81
CA VAL A 29 -3.47 12.06 9.80
C VAL A 29 -3.65 10.65 9.26
N HIS A 30 -4.75 9.98 9.60
CA HIS A 30 -5.12 8.67 9.08
C HIS A 30 -6.56 8.73 8.61
N SER A 31 -6.80 8.72 7.30
CA SER A 31 -8.15 8.80 6.71
C SER A 31 -9.01 7.55 6.94
N LEU A 32 -8.42 6.49 7.52
CA LEU A 32 -9.04 5.20 7.77
C LEU A 32 -8.73 4.67 9.18
N THR A 33 -9.72 4.02 9.80
CA THR A 33 -9.55 3.24 11.02
C THR A 33 -9.28 1.76 10.70
N LEU A 34 -8.88 0.99 11.72
CA LEU A 34 -8.61 -0.46 11.61
C LEU A 34 -9.82 -1.28 11.14
N LEU A 35 -11.04 -0.72 11.24
CA LEU A 35 -12.24 -1.39 10.74
C LEU A 35 -12.17 -1.64 9.23
N SER A 36 -11.50 -0.76 8.47
CA SER A 36 -11.35 -0.90 7.02
C SER A 36 -10.68 -2.22 6.63
N GLY A 37 -9.62 -2.63 7.34
CA GLY A 37 -8.90 -3.88 7.10
C GLY A 37 -9.70 -5.16 7.39
N ARG A 38 -10.76 -5.09 8.22
CA ARG A 38 -11.59 -6.26 8.55
C ARG A 38 -12.79 -6.46 7.63
N ARG A 39 -13.12 -5.48 6.78
CA ARG A 39 -14.37 -5.52 6.01
C ARG A 39 -14.41 -6.62 4.97
N VAL A 40 -13.30 -6.89 4.31
CA VAL A 40 -13.23 -7.95 3.29
C VAL A 40 -13.50 -9.32 3.90
N GLY A 41 -12.78 -9.68 4.97
CA GLY A 41 -13.02 -10.92 5.70
C GLY A 41 -14.44 -11.01 6.25
N HIS A 42 -14.99 -9.91 6.78
CA HIS A 42 -16.37 -9.87 7.27
C HIS A 42 -17.40 -10.13 6.17
N LEU A 43 -17.28 -9.48 5.00
CA LEU A 43 -18.16 -9.72 3.86
C LEU A 43 -18.02 -11.16 3.36
N VAL A 44 -16.80 -11.67 3.22
CA VAL A 44 -16.59 -13.07 2.81
C VAL A 44 -17.27 -14.03 3.78
N ASN A 45 -17.19 -13.78 5.08
CA ASN A 45 -17.89 -14.59 6.08
C ASN A 45 -19.41 -14.49 5.93
N LEU A 46 -19.97 -13.28 5.73
CA LEU A 46 -21.41 -13.09 5.49
C LEU A 46 -21.89 -13.79 4.22
N LEU A 47 -21.09 -13.78 3.16
CA LEU A 47 -21.40 -14.44 1.89
C LEU A 47 -21.40 -15.96 2.02
N ARG A 48 -20.50 -16.52 2.85
CA ARG A 48 -20.38 -17.97 3.07
C ARG A 48 -21.37 -18.49 4.11
N ASN A 49 -21.64 -17.70 5.14
CA ASN A 49 -22.46 -18.06 6.29
C ASN A 49 -23.50 -16.95 6.55
N PRO A 50 -24.49 -16.75 5.66
CA PRO A 50 -25.49 -15.72 5.84
C PRO A 50 -26.36 -16.04 7.07
N PRO A 51 -26.42 -15.17 8.10
CA PRO A 51 -27.28 -15.38 9.26
C PRO A 51 -28.77 -15.29 8.86
N ASP A 52 -29.68 -15.96 9.56
CA ASP A 52 -31.10 -15.84 9.26
C ASP A 52 -31.60 -14.38 9.38
N GLY A 53 -32.43 -13.95 8.43
CA GLY A 53 -33.00 -12.60 8.41
C GLY A 53 -31.98 -11.47 8.29
N TRP A 54 -30.75 -11.74 7.85
CA TRP A 54 -29.70 -10.71 7.82
C TRP A 54 -29.92 -9.61 6.77
N SER A 55 -30.69 -9.87 5.71
CA SER A 55 -31.04 -8.91 4.67
C SER A 55 -32.44 -9.19 4.11
N ASP A 56 -33.20 -8.12 3.84
CA ASP A 56 -34.48 -8.18 3.12
C ASP A 56 -34.29 -8.37 1.60
N VAL A 57 -33.06 -8.18 1.11
CA VAL A 57 -32.69 -8.38 -0.30
C VAL A 57 -32.03 -9.75 -0.45
N PRO A 58 -32.49 -10.61 -1.38
CA PRO A 58 -31.83 -11.87 -1.66
C PRO A 58 -30.37 -11.68 -2.04
N LEU A 59 -29.47 -12.49 -1.48
CA LEU A 59 -28.04 -12.35 -1.71
C LEU A 59 -27.66 -12.34 -3.21
N PRO A 60 -28.18 -13.23 -4.08
CA PRO A 60 -27.87 -13.17 -5.52
C PRO A 60 -28.19 -11.82 -6.15
N LYS A 61 -29.32 -11.20 -5.80
CA LYS A 61 -29.69 -9.87 -6.30
C LYS A 61 -28.71 -8.80 -5.81
N LEU A 62 -28.28 -8.87 -4.55
CA LEU A 62 -27.30 -7.93 -4.01
C LEU A 62 -25.96 -8.01 -4.75
N ILE A 63 -25.53 -9.23 -5.09
CA ILE A 63 -24.34 -9.51 -5.90
C ILE A 63 -24.51 -8.90 -7.30
N ASP A 64 -25.60 -9.22 -7.99
CA ASP A 64 -25.85 -8.75 -9.35
C ASP A 64 -25.89 -7.22 -9.42
N ASP A 65 -26.66 -6.56 -8.54
CA ASP A 65 -26.79 -5.11 -8.51
C ASP A 65 -25.44 -4.42 -8.22
N SER A 66 -24.61 -5.03 -7.36
CA SER A 66 -23.27 -4.50 -7.02
C SER A 66 -22.27 -4.71 -8.15
N LEU A 67 -22.40 -5.79 -8.93
CA LEU A 67 -21.53 -6.06 -10.08
C LEU A 67 -21.89 -5.11 -11.22
N ALA A 68 -23.18 -4.95 -11.49
CA ALA A 68 -23.68 -3.99 -12.47
C ALA A 68 -23.21 -2.56 -12.15
N ALA A 69 -23.37 -2.09 -10.91
CA ALA A 69 -22.92 -0.76 -10.50
C ALA A 69 -21.41 -0.57 -10.71
N ALA A 70 -20.60 -1.57 -10.34
CA ALA A 70 -19.16 -1.50 -10.52
C ALA A 70 -18.75 -1.47 -11.99
N THR A 71 -19.41 -2.26 -12.85
CA THR A 71 -19.15 -2.29 -14.28
C THR A 71 -19.51 -0.96 -14.94
N ILE A 72 -20.65 -0.37 -14.58
CA ILE A 72 -21.03 0.98 -15.03
C ILE A 72 -19.97 2.01 -14.64
N GLU A 73 -19.49 1.97 -13.40
CA GLU A 73 -18.43 2.87 -12.92
C GLU A 73 -17.12 2.70 -13.72
N LEU A 74 -16.73 1.46 -14.03
CA LEU A 74 -15.52 1.18 -14.81
C LEU A 74 -15.62 1.70 -16.23
N TYR A 75 -16.74 1.45 -16.93
CA TYR A 75 -16.98 1.98 -18.28
C TYR A 75 -16.97 3.51 -18.30
N ALA A 76 -17.59 4.15 -17.31
CA ALA A 76 -17.64 5.60 -17.21
C ALA A 76 -16.25 6.23 -17.00
N ARG A 77 -15.36 5.56 -16.25
CA ARG A 77 -14.04 6.11 -15.90
C ARG A 77 -12.91 5.73 -16.85
N TYR A 78 -12.96 4.52 -17.39
CA TYR A 78 -11.84 3.91 -18.12
C TYR A 78 -12.14 3.59 -19.58
N GLY A 79 -13.34 3.96 -20.05
CA GLY A 79 -13.73 3.86 -21.45
C GLY A 79 -14.40 2.53 -21.81
N ALA A 80 -14.82 2.42 -23.07
CA ALA A 80 -15.66 1.35 -23.59
C ALA A 80 -14.93 0.01 -23.84
N ASP A 81 -13.60 0.00 -23.86
CA ASP A 81 -12.79 -1.20 -24.11
C ASP A 81 -12.20 -1.74 -22.79
N PRO A 82 -12.70 -2.87 -22.26
CA PRO A 82 -12.16 -3.48 -21.05
C PRO A 82 -10.72 -4.00 -21.19
N SER A 83 -10.22 -4.22 -22.41
CA SER A 83 -8.85 -4.69 -22.62
C SER A 83 -7.80 -3.63 -22.24
N ASP A 84 -8.19 -2.36 -22.22
CA ASP A 84 -7.37 -1.23 -21.77
C ASP A 84 -7.37 -1.06 -20.23
N TRP A 85 -8.24 -1.77 -19.51
CA TRP A 85 -8.39 -1.65 -18.07
C TRP A 85 -7.27 -2.41 -17.34
N ARG A 86 -6.10 -1.77 -17.28
CA ARG A 86 -4.94 -2.31 -16.57
C ARG A 86 -4.93 -1.84 -15.13
N TRP A 87 -4.83 -2.79 -14.19
CA TRP A 87 -4.86 -2.49 -12.76
C TRP A 87 -3.83 -1.44 -12.32
N GLY A 88 -2.58 -1.56 -12.78
CA GLY A 88 -1.54 -0.58 -12.49
C GLY A 88 -1.78 0.81 -13.11
N ARG A 89 -2.62 0.92 -14.14
CA ARG A 89 -3.06 2.22 -14.72
C ARG A 89 -4.20 2.83 -13.91
N ILE A 90 -5.11 1.99 -13.42
CA ILE A 90 -6.24 2.39 -12.57
C ILE A 90 -5.72 2.95 -11.25
N ARG A 91 -4.73 2.29 -10.64
CA ARG A 91 -4.21 2.61 -9.31
C ARG A 91 -2.68 2.60 -9.28
N PRO A 92 -2.02 3.60 -9.86
CA PRO A 92 -0.57 3.70 -9.81
C PRO A 92 -0.11 3.95 -8.36
N LEU A 93 1.06 3.43 -8.01
CA LEU A 93 1.74 3.71 -6.75
C LEU A 93 2.52 5.01 -6.88
N THR A 94 2.27 5.94 -5.96
CA THR A 94 3.07 7.15 -5.79
C THR A 94 3.67 7.15 -4.39
N LEU A 95 5.00 7.10 -4.31
CA LEU A 95 5.69 7.22 -3.03
C LEU A 95 5.70 8.69 -2.62
N LYS A 96 4.88 9.02 -1.62
CA LYS A 96 4.69 10.38 -1.13
C LYS A 96 5.59 10.65 0.06
N HIS A 97 6.46 11.65 -0.08
CA HIS A 97 7.25 12.14 1.03
C HIS A 97 6.40 13.05 1.94
N PRO A 98 6.59 13.06 3.27
CA PRO A 98 5.85 13.95 4.16
C PRO A 98 5.94 15.44 3.78
N VAL A 99 7.12 15.89 3.35
CA VAL A 99 7.36 17.27 2.87
C VAL A 99 6.72 17.50 1.48
N GLY A 100 6.60 16.44 0.68
CA GLY A 100 5.95 16.44 -0.63
C GLY A 100 4.41 16.48 -0.60
N ARG A 101 3.80 16.62 0.59
CA ARG A 101 2.35 16.88 0.72
C ARG A 101 1.95 18.25 0.18
N SER A 102 2.86 19.23 0.25
CA SER A 102 2.66 20.52 -0.39
C SER A 102 2.70 20.36 -1.90
N ARG A 103 1.70 20.89 -2.62
CA ARG A 103 1.62 20.85 -4.09
C ARG A 103 2.91 21.36 -4.76
N TRP A 104 3.57 22.33 -4.14
CA TRP A 104 4.78 22.97 -4.67
C TRP A 104 6.04 22.14 -4.45
N LEU A 105 6.05 21.29 -3.42
CA LEU A 105 7.19 20.44 -3.08
C LEU A 105 7.02 19.01 -3.62
N ALA A 106 5.80 18.62 -3.97
CA ALA A 106 5.50 17.31 -4.54
C ALA A 106 6.40 16.92 -5.73
N PRO A 107 6.71 17.78 -6.71
CA PRO A 107 7.54 17.39 -7.85
C PRO A 107 9.01 17.10 -7.48
N VAL A 108 9.48 17.63 -6.36
CA VAL A 108 10.87 17.46 -5.88
C VAL A 108 10.98 16.21 -5.01
N TYR A 109 9.97 15.96 -4.17
CA TYR A 109 10.04 14.92 -3.15
C TYR A 109 9.23 13.65 -3.49
N ASN A 110 8.19 13.71 -4.32
CA ASN A 110 7.42 12.51 -4.63
C ASN A 110 8.00 11.86 -5.88
N LEU A 111 8.21 10.55 -5.81
CA LEU A 111 8.63 9.79 -6.99
C LEU A 111 7.46 9.69 -7.98
N PRO A 112 7.74 9.66 -9.31
CA PRO A 112 6.71 9.53 -10.33
C PRO A 112 5.82 8.30 -10.08
N PRO A 113 4.51 8.38 -10.38
CA PRO A 113 3.63 7.25 -10.23
C PRO A 113 4.07 6.07 -11.11
N VAL A 114 4.15 4.87 -10.53
CA VAL A 114 4.48 3.64 -11.26
C VAL A 114 3.28 2.69 -11.28
N PRO A 115 3.10 1.90 -12.36
CA PRO A 115 2.11 0.83 -12.35
C PRO A 115 2.37 -0.13 -11.19
N CYS A 116 1.33 -0.43 -10.42
CA CYS A 116 1.46 -1.27 -9.24
C CYS A 116 0.38 -2.36 -9.23
N ALA A 117 0.80 -3.59 -8.91
CA ALA A 117 -0.10 -4.72 -8.72
C ALA A 117 -0.58 -4.81 -7.27
N GLY A 118 -1.52 -5.71 -7.02
CA GLY A 118 -2.00 -6.05 -5.68
C GLY A 118 -3.19 -5.23 -5.17
N ASP A 119 -3.62 -5.60 -3.98
CA ASP A 119 -4.71 -5.00 -3.21
C ASP A 119 -4.45 -5.23 -1.70
N THR A 120 -5.34 -4.76 -0.85
CA THR A 120 -5.34 -5.00 0.60
C THR A 120 -5.28 -6.49 0.97
N ASN A 121 -5.78 -7.38 0.10
CA ASN A 121 -5.95 -8.81 0.40
C ASN A 121 -5.10 -9.74 -0.48
N THR A 122 -4.14 -9.21 -1.24
CA THR A 122 -3.21 -10.02 -2.03
C THR A 122 -1.87 -10.15 -1.33
N VAL A 123 -1.07 -11.16 -1.70
CA VAL A 123 0.29 -11.36 -1.16
C VAL A 123 1.15 -10.11 -1.33
N PHE A 124 1.13 -9.49 -2.52
CA PHE A 124 1.71 -8.17 -2.71
C PHE A 124 0.73 -7.12 -2.18
N GLN A 125 0.78 -6.83 -0.88
CA GLN A 125 -0.23 -6.02 -0.20
C GLN A 125 -0.10 -4.54 -0.55
N THR A 126 -0.95 -4.06 -1.47
CA THR A 126 -1.04 -2.65 -1.86
C THR A 126 -2.43 -2.12 -1.52
N GLY A 127 -2.63 -1.84 -0.23
CA GLY A 127 -3.94 -1.53 0.31
C GLY A 127 -4.41 -0.12 -0.06
N ALA A 128 -5.70 -0.02 -0.39
CA ALA A 128 -6.36 1.24 -0.72
C ALA A 128 -7.58 1.46 0.20
N ASP A 129 -8.18 2.64 0.10
CA ASP A 129 -9.44 2.92 0.78
C ASP A 129 -10.56 2.02 0.23
N PRO A 130 -11.24 1.19 1.05
CA PRO A 130 -12.32 0.33 0.58
C PRO A 130 -13.50 1.10 -0.02
N ARG A 131 -13.64 2.39 0.29
CA ARG A 131 -14.65 3.30 -0.30
C ARG A 131 -14.27 3.76 -1.69
N ASN A 132 -12.97 3.80 -1.99
CA ASN A 132 -12.43 4.21 -3.28
C ASN A 132 -11.30 3.26 -3.69
N PRO A 133 -11.62 2.02 -4.09
CA PRO A 133 -10.62 1.06 -4.54
C PRO A 133 -9.92 1.50 -5.84
N GLY A 134 -10.42 2.51 -6.55
CA GLY A 134 -9.70 3.08 -7.69
C GLY A 134 -8.56 4.03 -7.30
N ALA A 135 -8.47 4.46 -6.03
CA ALA A 135 -7.39 5.33 -5.59
C ALA A 135 -6.04 4.61 -5.57
N GLY A 136 -4.96 5.37 -5.71
CA GLY A 136 -3.61 4.87 -5.50
C GLY A 136 -3.44 4.27 -4.09
N PRO A 137 -2.55 3.27 -3.92
CA PRO A 137 -2.34 2.60 -2.64
C PRO A 137 -1.98 3.57 -1.50
N LEU A 138 -2.58 3.35 -0.33
CA LEU A 138 -2.24 4.03 0.93
C LEU A 138 -1.14 3.29 1.70
N VAL A 139 -1.03 1.98 1.48
CA VAL A 139 0.01 1.13 2.06
C VAL A 139 0.61 0.28 0.95
N CYS A 140 1.90 -0.01 1.05
CA CYS A 140 2.61 -0.94 0.19
C CYS A 140 3.72 -1.61 1.02
N PRO A 141 4.33 -2.71 0.53
CA PRO A 141 5.47 -3.29 1.22
C PRO A 141 6.59 -2.25 1.34
N SER A 142 7.16 -2.13 2.52
CA SER A 142 8.33 -1.28 2.75
C SER A 142 9.57 -2.06 2.30
N MET A 143 10.53 -2.24 3.20
CA MET A 143 11.70 -3.08 3.02
C MET A 143 11.32 -4.52 2.62
N ARG A 144 11.94 -4.99 1.53
CA ARG A 144 11.99 -6.41 1.14
C ARG A 144 13.36 -6.95 1.50
N MET A 145 13.40 -8.11 2.12
CA MET A 145 14.64 -8.71 2.63
C MET A 145 14.58 -10.23 2.44
N VAL A 146 15.69 -10.79 1.96
CA VAL A 146 15.94 -12.23 1.89
C VAL A 146 17.24 -12.48 2.64
N LEU A 147 17.18 -13.37 3.63
CA LEU A 147 18.34 -13.77 4.43
C LEU A 147 18.74 -15.19 4.05
N ASP A 148 20.00 -15.37 3.63
CA ASP A 148 20.55 -16.69 3.30
C ASP A 148 21.18 -17.29 4.56
N VAL A 149 20.41 -18.15 5.24
CA VAL A 149 20.83 -18.77 6.49
C VAL A 149 21.91 -19.81 6.21
N GLY A 150 23.15 -19.47 6.58
CA GLY A 150 24.35 -20.27 6.28
C GLY A 150 25.31 -19.54 5.34
N ASN A 151 24.84 -18.49 4.65
CA ASN A 151 25.65 -17.60 3.85
C ASN A 151 25.25 -16.12 4.07
N TRP A 152 25.51 -15.63 5.28
CA TRP A 152 25.07 -14.31 5.73
C TRP A 152 25.66 -13.13 4.93
N ASP A 153 26.62 -13.35 4.05
CA ASP A 153 27.18 -12.29 3.21
C ASP A 153 26.41 -12.08 1.89
N GLU A 154 25.48 -12.98 1.54
CA GLU A 154 24.66 -12.93 0.32
C GLU A 154 23.19 -12.51 0.56
N ASN A 155 22.91 -11.83 1.68
CA ASN A 155 21.56 -11.33 1.95
C ASN A 155 21.16 -10.25 0.95
N THR A 156 19.90 -10.25 0.51
CA THR A 156 19.39 -9.28 -0.47
C THR A 156 18.33 -8.36 0.16
N PHE A 157 18.43 -7.06 -0.11
CA PHE A 157 17.52 -6.04 0.42
C PHE A 157 17.05 -5.09 -0.68
N ALA A 158 15.83 -4.56 -0.54
CA ALA A 158 15.35 -3.47 -1.38
C ALA A 158 14.37 -2.57 -0.61
N LEU A 159 14.58 -1.26 -0.70
CA LEU A 159 13.65 -0.24 -0.20
C LEU A 159 12.79 0.33 -1.34
N PRO A 160 11.52 0.71 -1.06
CA PRO A 160 10.72 1.49 -1.99
C PRO A 160 11.22 2.94 -1.98
N GLY A 161 12.25 3.20 -2.79
CA GLY A 161 13.04 4.43 -2.76
C GLY A 161 14.52 4.09 -2.63
N GLY A 162 15.19 4.67 -1.65
CA GLY A 162 16.56 4.38 -1.27
C GLY A 162 16.77 4.60 0.22
N GLN A 163 18.02 4.52 0.68
CA GLN A 163 18.36 4.66 2.11
C GLN A 163 18.24 6.10 2.63
N SER A 164 18.20 7.11 1.75
CA SER A 164 18.15 8.51 2.12
C SER A 164 16.78 9.15 1.90
N GLY A 165 16.33 9.96 2.86
CA GLY A 165 15.17 10.84 2.70
C GLY A 165 15.50 12.20 2.08
N ASN A 166 16.76 12.47 1.72
CA ASN A 166 17.16 13.72 1.10
C ASN A 166 17.09 13.59 -0.44
N PRO A 167 16.26 14.38 -1.15
CA PRO A 167 16.11 14.29 -2.61
C PRO A 167 17.39 14.64 -3.39
N LEU A 168 18.39 15.24 -2.74
CA LEU A 168 19.70 15.51 -3.34
C LEU A 168 20.73 14.39 -3.12
N SER A 169 20.37 13.34 -2.37
CA SER A 169 21.24 12.19 -2.15
C SER A 169 21.19 11.25 -3.36
N PRO A 170 22.33 10.66 -3.78
CA PRO A 170 22.31 9.57 -4.76
C PRO A 170 21.55 8.34 -4.26
N HIS A 171 21.32 8.21 -2.95
CA HIS A 171 20.59 7.11 -2.32
C HIS A 171 19.13 7.46 -2.01
N TYR A 172 18.54 8.43 -2.72
CA TYR A 172 17.14 8.82 -2.53
C TYR A 172 16.15 7.79 -3.10
N ASP A 173 16.44 7.29 -4.30
CA ASP A 173 15.57 6.38 -5.05
C ASP A 173 16.34 5.29 -5.82
N ASP A 174 17.62 5.09 -5.51
CA ASP A 174 18.53 4.16 -6.20
C ASP A 174 18.09 2.69 -6.14
N GLN A 175 17.29 2.30 -5.13
CA GLN A 175 16.76 0.95 -5.00
C GLN A 175 15.34 0.81 -5.57
N PHE A 176 14.68 1.90 -5.97
CA PHE A 176 13.26 1.88 -6.31
C PHE A 176 12.98 0.98 -7.51
N ARG A 177 13.85 1.01 -8.53
CA ARG A 177 13.72 0.14 -9.71
C ARG A 177 13.83 -1.34 -9.31
N LEU A 178 14.85 -1.71 -8.53
CA LEU A 178 15.04 -3.08 -8.05
C LEU A 178 13.82 -3.55 -7.23
N TRP A 179 13.33 -2.70 -6.34
CA TRP A 179 12.13 -2.95 -5.56
C TRP A 179 10.91 -3.20 -6.46
N THR A 180 10.70 -2.41 -7.53
CA THR A 180 9.58 -2.65 -8.46
C THR A 180 9.70 -3.97 -9.22
N GLN A 181 10.92 -4.45 -9.47
CA GLN A 181 11.21 -5.70 -10.18
C GLN A 181 11.25 -6.93 -9.26
N GLY A 182 11.25 -6.74 -7.94
CA GLY A 182 11.42 -7.84 -6.98
C GLY A 182 12.87 -8.28 -6.80
N GLU A 183 13.80 -7.46 -7.26
CA GLU A 183 15.24 -7.62 -7.08
C GLU A 183 15.69 -6.83 -5.84
N GLY A 184 16.97 -6.92 -5.50
CA GLY A 184 17.56 -6.11 -4.43
C GLY A 184 19.08 -6.04 -4.52
N ILE A 185 19.65 -5.23 -3.63
CA ILE A 185 21.09 -5.12 -3.44
C ILE A 185 21.58 -6.15 -2.43
N THR A 186 22.80 -6.65 -2.61
CA THR A 186 23.46 -7.48 -1.61
C THR A 186 23.91 -6.62 -0.43
N ILE A 187 23.56 -7.03 0.78
CA ILE A 187 24.04 -6.43 2.03
C ILE A 187 24.80 -7.51 2.82
N PRO A 188 26.15 -7.44 2.85
CA PRO A 188 26.94 -8.41 3.58
C PRO A 188 26.82 -8.21 5.10
N TRP A 189 27.19 -9.25 5.86
CA TRP A 189 27.07 -9.26 7.31
C TRP A 189 28.42 -9.26 8.02
N SER A 190 29.39 -10.02 7.52
CA SER A 190 30.70 -10.16 8.15
C SER A 190 31.48 -8.83 8.12
N PRO A 191 32.21 -8.48 9.20
CA PRO A 191 32.94 -7.21 9.27
C PRO A 191 33.85 -6.97 8.05
N ASP A 192 34.60 -7.99 7.64
CA ASP A 192 35.52 -7.93 6.50
C ASP A 192 34.78 -7.71 5.18
N ALA A 193 33.61 -8.32 4.97
CA ALA A 193 32.83 -8.13 3.76
C ALA A 193 32.17 -6.75 3.73
N VAL A 194 31.67 -6.27 4.87
CA VAL A 194 31.13 -4.91 5.02
C VAL A 194 32.21 -3.87 4.72
N GLU A 195 33.42 -4.02 5.28
CA GLU A 195 34.53 -3.09 5.05
C GLU A 195 34.91 -3.01 3.57
N LYS A 196 34.91 -4.15 2.85
CA LYS A 196 35.22 -4.20 1.41
C LYS A 196 34.24 -3.43 0.52
N VAL A 197 32.96 -3.41 0.88
CA VAL A 197 31.91 -2.75 0.07
C VAL A 197 31.53 -1.36 0.59
N ALA A 198 32.07 -0.96 1.74
CA ALA A 198 31.78 0.33 2.35
C ALA A 198 32.21 1.49 1.44
N VAL A 199 31.27 2.39 1.15
CA VAL A 199 31.55 3.62 0.37
C VAL A 199 32.13 4.73 1.25
N SER A 200 31.71 4.81 2.52
CA SER A 200 32.16 5.83 3.47
C SER A 200 32.07 5.35 4.91
N THR A 201 33.04 5.76 5.74
CA THR A 201 33.09 5.46 7.18
C THR A 201 33.23 6.75 7.97
N LEU A 202 32.43 6.90 9.04
CA LEU A 202 32.48 8.03 9.96
C LEU A 202 32.69 7.52 11.39
N SER A 203 33.76 7.98 12.05
CA SER A 203 33.99 7.72 13.47
C SER A 203 33.62 8.95 14.28
N LEU A 204 32.68 8.80 15.21
CA LEU A 204 32.26 9.85 16.13
C LEU A 204 32.81 9.52 17.51
N LEU A 205 33.72 10.36 18.00
CA LEU A 205 34.27 10.24 19.34
C LEU A 205 33.54 11.23 20.25
N PRO A 206 32.98 10.78 21.39
CA PRO A 206 32.41 11.71 22.36
C PRO A 206 33.53 12.58 22.91
N GLU A 207 33.20 13.84 23.20
CA GLU A 207 34.14 14.72 23.89
C GLU A 207 34.45 14.09 25.26
N SER A 208 35.73 13.97 25.61
CA SER A 208 36.12 13.40 26.91
C SER A 208 35.56 14.31 28.00
N VAL A 209 34.60 13.84 28.78
CA VAL A 209 34.22 14.52 30.02
C VAL A 209 35.45 14.52 30.91
N GLY A 210 36.15 15.67 30.99
CA GLY A 210 37.25 15.85 31.92
C GLY A 210 36.78 15.45 33.31
N LYS A 211 37.50 14.51 33.95
CA LYS A 211 37.21 14.16 35.35
C LYS A 211 37.26 15.44 36.20
N PRO A 212 36.31 15.61 37.14
CA PRO A 212 36.27 16.77 38.03
C PRO A 212 37.55 16.91 38.86
#